data_AF-A0A356U6Q6-F1
#
_entry.id   AF-A0A356U6Q6-F1
#
_cell.length_a   1.000
_cell.length_b   1.000
_cell.length_c   1.000
_cell.angle_alpha   90.00
_cell.angle_beta   90.00
_cell.angle_gamma   90.00
#
_symmetry.space_group_name_H-M   'P 1'
#
loop_
_entity.id
_entity.type
_entity.pdbx_description
1 polymer ?
#
loop_
_entity_poly.entity_id
_entity_poly.type
_entity_poly.pdbx_seq_one_letter_code
_entity_poly.pdbx_strand_id
1 'polypeptide(L)'
;MDNKKFRLKAKDLRKECKTNIFKFNSTAEVKPLRGIIGQERAVRTLDFGLNIDNPGYNIYLAGVFGTGKTTLAREMLEKKATQEPVPSDWCYVHNFKKPDCPKALELPAGKGKEFK
;
A
#
# COMPACT_ATOMS: atom_id res chain seq x y z
N MET A 1 -5.11 -53.06 10.88
CA MET A 1 -4.00 -52.16 10.51
C MET A 1 -3.41 -51.60 11.80
N ASP A 2 -2.14 -51.87 12.09
CA ASP A 2 -1.51 -51.53 13.37
C ASP A 2 -1.08 -50.05 13.37
N ASN A 3 -1.88 -49.19 14.00
CA ASN A 3 -1.67 -47.74 14.04
C ASN A 3 -0.61 -47.30 15.08
N LYS A 4 0.09 -48.25 15.72
CA LYS A 4 1.15 -47.95 16.70
C LYS A 4 2.26 -47.04 16.16
N LYS A 5 2.60 -47.15 14.87
CA LYS A 5 3.65 -46.34 14.24
C LYS A 5 3.33 -44.84 14.12
N PHE A 6 2.06 -44.46 14.28
CA PHE A 6 1.60 -43.06 14.20
C PHE A 6 1.26 -42.47 15.58
N ARG A 7 1.56 -43.18 16.68
CA ARG A 7 1.31 -42.66 18.03
C ARG A 7 2.26 -41.50 18.35
N LEU A 8 1.67 -40.33 18.59
CA LEU A 8 2.37 -39.14 19.08
C LEU A 8 2.42 -39.14 20.60
N LYS A 9 3.53 -38.68 21.19
CA LYS A 9 3.60 -38.39 22.63
C LYS A 9 2.95 -37.04 22.89
N ALA A 10 2.51 -36.79 24.13
CA ALA A 10 1.88 -35.52 24.50
C ALA A 10 2.73 -34.29 24.14
N LYS A 11 4.06 -34.40 24.22
CA LYS A 11 5.01 -33.36 23.82
C LYS A 11 5.04 -33.08 22.31
N ASP A 12 4.69 -34.06 21.48
CA ASP A 12 4.67 -33.93 20.02
C ASP A 12 3.38 -33.25 19.53
N LEU A 13 2.40 -33.06 20.43
CA LEU A 13 1.12 -32.40 20.14
C LEU A 13 1.19 -30.87 20.21
N ARG A 14 2.31 -30.30 20.68
CA ARG A 14 2.47 -28.84 20.79
C ARG A 14 3.74 -28.37 20.10
N LYS A 15 3.63 -27.26 19.38
CA LYS A 15 4.80 -26.54 18.85
C LYS A 15 5.27 -25.55 19.90
N GLU A 16 6.36 -25.84 20.58
CA GLU A 16 6.96 -24.92 21.55
C GLU A 16 7.86 -23.90 20.87
N CYS A 17 7.63 -22.63 21.16
CA CYS A 17 8.56 -21.55 20.84
C CYS A 17 9.48 -21.33 22.03
N LYS A 18 10.79 -21.54 21.86
CA LYS A 18 11.76 -21.29 22.93
C LYS A 18 11.94 -19.78 23.10
N THR A 19 11.68 -19.25 24.29
CA THR A 19 11.76 -17.80 24.55
C THR A 19 13.20 -17.27 24.53
N ASN A 20 14.18 -18.14 24.74
CA ASN A 20 15.61 -17.79 24.71
C ASN A 20 16.14 -17.34 23.35
N ILE A 21 15.34 -17.46 22.27
CA ILE A 21 15.70 -16.94 20.95
C ILE A 21 15.54 -15.42 20.84
N PHE A 22 14.75 -14.81 21.73
CA PHE A 22 14.47 -13.39 21.71
C PHE A 22 15.46 -12.64 22.59
N LYS A 23 15.91 -11.47 22.10
CA LYS A 23 16.85 -10.58 22.79
C LYS A 23 16.12 -9.41 23.50
N PHE A 24 14.84 -9.57 23.79
CA PHE A 24 13.97 -8.56 24.40
C PHE A 24 13.03 -9.24 25.40
N ASN A 25 12.53 -8.47 26.38
CA ASN A 25 11.62 -9.00 27.40
C ASN A 25 10.15 -8.75 27.05
N SER A 26 9.86 -7.65 26.36
CA SER A 26 8.52 -7.27 25.89
C SER A 26 8.51 -6.87 24.42
N THR A 27 7.41 -7.15 23.72
CA THR A 27 7.20 -6.69 22.33
C THR A 27 7.13 -5.17 22.22
N ALA A 28 6.91 -4.46 23.33
CA ALA A 28 7.00 -3.00 23.39
C ALA A 28 8.41 -2.47 23.07
N GLU A 29 9.45 -3.28 23.26
CA GLU A 29 10.86 -2.93 22.96
C GLU A 29 11.19 -3.12 21.46
N VAL A 30 10.32 -3.80 20.71
CA VAL A 30 10.57 -4.15 19.31
C VAL A 30 10.10 -3.01 18.42
N LYS A 31 11.01 -2.47 17.60
CA LYS A 31 10.63 -1.49 16.58
C LYS A 31 9.61 -2.11 15.62
N PRO A 32 8.48 -1.44 15.35
CA PRO A 32 7.49 -1.94 14.40
C PRO A 32 8.13 -2.20 13.05
N LEU A 33 7.83 -3.36 12.47
CA LEU A 33 8.22 -3.65 11.11
C LEU A 33 7.47 -2.69 10.18
N ARG A 34 8.20 -2.04 9.27
CA ARG A 34 7.62 -1.26 8.18
C ARG A 34 7.51 -2.13 6.94
N GLY A 35 6.40 -2.02 6.22
CA GLY A 35 6.11 -2.82 5.03
C GLY A 35 5.32 -4.10 5.31
N ILE A 36 5.26 -4.96 4.30
CA ILE A 36 4.42 -6.16 4.28
C ILE A 36 5.27 -7.44 4.33
N ILE A 37 4.82 -8.45 5.08
CA ILE A 37 5.56 -9.71 5.24
C ILE A 37 5.13 -10.70 4.16
N GLY A 38 6.11 -11.30 3.47
CA GLY A 38 5.89 -12.43 2.55
C GLY A 38 5.07 -12.08 1.29
N GLN A 39 5.09 -10.82 0.88
CA GLN A 39 4.35 -10.33 -0.29
C GLN A 39 5.28 -9.63 -1.29
N GLU A 40 6.47 -10.19 -1.52
CA GLU A 40 7.50 -9.60 -2.39
C GLU A 40 6.99 -9.38 -3.81
N ARG A 41 6.15 -10.27 -4.32
CA ARG A 41 5.52 -10.14 -5.64
C ARG A 41 4.63 -8.88 -5.70
N ALA A 42 3.81 -8.66 -4.69
CA ALA A 42 2.90 -7.51 -4.65
C ALA A 42 3.69 -6.19 -4.61
N VAL A 43 4.76 -6.14 -3.81
CA VAL A 43 5.67 -4.98 -3.75
C VAL A 43 6.28 -4.70 -5.12
N ARG A 44 6.83 -5.72 -5.80
CA ARG A 44 7.44 -5.54 -7.13
C ARG A 44 6.45 -5.07 -8.18
N THR A 45 5.23 -5.60 -8.18
CA THR A 45 4.18 -5.19 -9.13
C THR A 45 3.74 -3.76 -8.89
N LEU A 46 3.58 -3.34 -7.63
CA LEU A 46 3.26 -1.96 -7.29
C LEU A 46 4.38 -1.02 -7.71
N ASP A 47 5.63 -1.33 -7.39
CA ASP A 47 6.79 -0.52 -7.76
C ASP A 47 6.89 -0.35 -9.29
N PHE A 48 6.75 -1.44 -10.04
CA PHE A 48 6.71 -1.39 -11.49
C PHE A 48 5.56 -0.52 -12.01
N GLY A 49 4.32 -0.79 -11.55
CA GLY A 49 3.13 -0.08 -12.03
C GLY A 49 3.14 1.41 -11.71
N LEU A 50 3.67 1.79 -10.54
CA LEU A 50 3.80 3.19 -10.15
C LEU A 50 4.85 3.94 -10.98
N ASN A 51 5.80 3.25 -11.59
CA ASN A 51 6.82 3.86 -12.44
C ASN A 51 6.43 3.92 -13.93
N ILE A 52 5.19 3.56 -14.28
CA ILE A 52 4.65 3.76 -15.63
C ILE A 52 4.08 5.17 -15.75
N ASP A 53 4.71 6.01 -16.56
CA ASP A 53 4.30 7.41 -16.81
C ASP A 53 3.43 7.56 -18.07
N ASN A 54 2.52 6.61 -18.30
CA ASN A 54 1.65 6.62 -19.48
C ASN A 54 0.18 6.49 -19.05
N PRO A 55 -0.73 7.33 -19.56
CA PRO A 55 -2.16 7.19 -19.30
C PRO A 55 -2.71 5.83 -19.73
N GLY A 56 -3.75 5.37 -19.03
CA GLY A 56 -4.45 4.11 -19.34
C GLY A 56 -3.96 2.88 -18.56
N TYR A 57 -2.92 3.02 -17.75
CA TYR A 57 -2.44 1.96 -16.87
C TYR A 57 -3.02 2.14 -15.46
N ASN A 58 -3.77 1.13 -15.00
CA ASN A 58 -4.34 1.10 -13.66
C ASN A 58 -3.83 -0.14 -12.90
N ILE A 59 -3.69 -0.03 -11.58
CA ILE A 59 -3.27 -1.14 -10.72
C ILE A 59 -4.48 -1.67 -9.94
N TYR A 60 -4.69 -2.98 -9.96
CA TYR A 60 -5.69 -3.66 -9.15
C TYR A 60 -5.03 -4.58 -8.12
N LEU A 61 -5.45 -4.47 -6.86
CA LEU A 61 -4.89 -5.21 -5.72
C LEU A 61 -5.91 -6.21 -5.18
N ALA A 62 -5.67 -7.50 -5.40
CA ALA A 62 -6.49 -8.60 -4.90
C ALA A 62 -5.82 -9.35 -3.74
N GLY A 63 -6.63 -9.94 -2.87
CA GLY A 63 -6.16 -10.80 -1.79
C GLY A 63 -7.11 -10.79 -0.59
N VAL A 64 -6.89 -11.72 0.33
CA VAL A 64 -7.73 -11.92 1.52
C VAL A 64 -7.84 -10.63 2.35
N PHE A 65 -8.98 -10.40 2.99
CA PHE A 65 -9.17 -9.28 3.92
C PHE A 65 -8.12 -9.33 5.06
N GLY A 66 -7.71 -8.16 5.57
CA GLY A 66 -6.74 -8.08 6.67
C GLY A 66 -5.27 -8.32 6.30
N THR A 67 -4.95 -8.55 5.01
CA THR A 67 -3.57 -8.77 4.54
C THR A 67 -2.77 -7.48 4.29
N GLY A 68 -3.30 -6.31 4.67
CA GLY A 68 -2.57 -5.04 4.55
C GLY A 68 -2.47 -4.45 3.14
N LYS A 69 -3.29 -4.89 2.17
CA LYS A 69 -3.27 -4.39 0.78
C LYS A 69 -3.33 -2.86 0.67
N THR A 70 -4.29 -2.24 1.36
CA THR A 70 -4.49 -0.78 1.34
C THR A 70 -3.31 -0.07 2.01
N THR A 71 -2.82 -0.61 3.13
CA THR A 71 -1.65 -0.08 3.83
C THR A 71 -0.43 -0.07 2.93
N LEU A 72 -0.14 -1.20 2.27
CA LEU A 72 0.97 -1.32 1.34
C LEU A 72 0.86 -0.32 0.18
N ALA A 73 -0.30 -0.26 -0.47
CA ALA A 73 -0.53 0.64 -1.60
C ALA A 73 -0.30 2.11 -1.19
N ARG A 74 -0.84 2.51 -0.03
CA ARG A 74 -0.72 3.86 0.51
C ARG A 74 0.73 4.21 0.85
N GLU A 75 1.44 3.34 1.59
CA GLU A 75 2.84 3.57 1.95
C GLU A 75 3.73 3.74 0.71
N MET A 76 3.50 2.92 -0.33
CA MET A 76 4.25 3.02 -1.59
C MET A 76 3.89 4.28 -2.38
N LEU A 77 2.60 4.65 -2.46
CA LEU A 77 2.16 5.88 -3.10
C LEU A 77 2.73 7.12 -2.40
N GLU A 78 2.63 7.20 -1.07
CA GLU A 78 3.13 8.35 -0.30
C GLU A 78 4.65 8.50 -0.49
N LYS A 79 5.39 7.38 -0.47
CA LYS A 79 6.83 7.39 -0.71
C LYS A 79 7.17 7.93 -2.11
N LYS A 80 6.43 7.53 -3.15
CA LYS A 80 6.65 8.04 -4.51
C LYS A 80 6.24 9.50 -4.64
N ALA A 81 5.04 9.86 -4.19
CA ALA A 81 4.48 11.20 -4.33
C ALA A 81 5.34 12.30 -3.68
N THR A 82 6.06 12.00 -2.59
CA THR A 82 7.00 12.97 -1.98
C THR A 82 8.20 13.33 -2.87
N GLN A 83 8.45 12.57 -3.94
CA GLN A 83 9.54 12.78 -4.89
C GLN A 83 9.06 13.36 -6.22
N GLU A 84 7.74 13.48 -6.40
CA GLU A 84 7.11 14.00 -7.62
C GLU A 84 6.82 15.50 -7.48
N PRO A 85 6.71 16.26 -8.58
CA PRO A 85 6.31 17.66 -8.52
C PRO A 85 4.91 17.80 -7.91
N VAL A 86 4.66 18.93 -7.23
CA VAL A 86 3.33 19.25 -6.72
C VAL A 86 2.36 19.32 -7.90
N PRO A 87 1.22 18.62 -7.86
CA PRO A 87 0.24 18.64 -8.94
C PRO A 87 -0.30 20.05 -9.23
N SER A 88 -0.65 20.30 -10.49
CA SER A 88 -1.32 21.52 -10.93
C SER A 88 -2.66 21.72 -10.21
N ASP A 89 -3.03 22.99 -10.01
CA ASP A 89 -4.38 23.34 -9.58
C ASP A 89 -5.33 23.30 -10.80
N TRP A 90 -6.53 22.76 -10.61
CA TRP A 90 -7.55 22.68 -11.67
C TRP A 90 -8.75 23.56 -11.32
N CYS A 91 -9.11 24.48 -12.22
CA CYS A 91 -10.24 25.39 -12.06
C CYS A 91 -11.27 25.18 -13.17
N TYR A 92 -12.54 25.03 -12.81
CA TYR A 92 -13.64 25.02 -13.77
C TYR A 92 -14.16 26.44 -13.98
N VAL A 93 -14.14 26.91 -15.22
CA VAL A 93 -14.67 28.21 -15.61
C VAL A 93 -15.91 28.05 -16.48
N HIS A 94 -16.83 29.02 -16.37
CA HIS A 94 -18.02 29.05 -17.20
C HIS A 94 -17.64 29.18 -18.68
N ASN A 95 -18.30 28.38 -19.51
CA ASN A 95 -18.10 28.38 -20.94
C ASN A 95 -19.22 29.13 -21.65
N PHE A 96 -19.02 30.43 -21.92
CA PHE A 96 -20.04 31.29 -22.54
C PHE A 96 -20.58 30.79 -23.89
N LYS A 97 -19.81 29.95 -24.62
CA LYS A 97 -20.25 29.36 -25.89
C LYS A 97 -21.13 28.12 -25.70
N LYS A 98 -20.90 27.38 -24.62
CA LYS A 98 -21.63 26.14 -24.27
C LYS A 98 -21.80 26.11 -22.75
N PRO A 99 -22.83 26.78 -22.20
CA PRO A 99 -23.06 26.90 -20.76
C PRO A 99 -23.04 25.57 -20.00
N ASP A 100 -23.54 24.49 -20.62
CA ASP A 100 -23.62 23.15 -20.02
C ASP A 100 -22.29 22.37 -20.08
N CYS A 101 -21.23 22.97 -20.63
CA CYS A 101 -19.91 22.36 -20.80
C CYS A 101 -18.82 23.26 -20.20
N PRO A 102 -18.67 23.34 -18.87
CA PRO A 102 -17.62 24.13 -18.24
C PRO A 102 -16.24 23.72 -18.74
N LYS A 103 -15.31 24.67 -18.80
CA LYS A 103 -13.93 24.41 -19.24
C LYS A 103 -13.04 24.21 -18.03
N ALA A 104 -12.18 23.19 -18.06
CA ALA A 104 -11.12 23.01 -17.09
C ALA A 104 -9.89 23.82 -17.53
N LEU A 105 -9.35 24.64 -16.62
CA LEU A 105 -8.08 25.33 -16.77
C LEU A 105 -7.06 24.69 -15.83
N GLU A 106 -5.89 24.36 -16.38
CA GLU A 106 -4.73 23.94 -15.60
C GLU A 106 -3.94 25.18 -15.16
N LEU A 107 -3.66 25.28 -13.87
CA LEU A 107 -2.90 26.37 -13.27
C LEU A 107 -1.69 25.81 -12.51
N PRO A 108 -0.58 26.58 -12.42
CA PRO A 108 0.54 26.19 -11.56
C PRO A 108 0.09 25.95 -10.12
N ALA A 109 0.73 25.01 -9.43
CA ALA A 109 0.39 24.65 -8.05
C ALA A 109 0.26 25.87 -7.13
N GLY A 110 -0.87 25.97 -6.42
CA GLY A 110 -1.18 27.06 -5.50
C GLY A 110 -1.83 28.30 -6.12
N LYS A 111 -1.82 28.46 -7.46
CA LYS A 111 -2.40 29.63 -8.13
C LYS A 111 -3.92 29.61 -8.22
N GLY A 112 -4.56 28.46 -8.11
CA GLY A 112 -6.03 28.36 -8.16
C GLY A 112 -6.72 29.14 -7.05
N LYS A 113 -6.06 29.30 -5.89
CA LYS A 113 -6.59 30.06 -4.75
C LYS A 113 -6.71 31.57 -5.01
N GLU A 114 -5.98 32.11 -5.99
CA GLU A 114 -6.04 33.54 -6.34
C GLU A 114 -7.34 33.90 -7.08
N PHE A 115 -8.06 32.90 -7.61
CA PHE A 115 -9.28 33.07 -8.41
C PHE A 115 -10.56 32.66 -7.66
N LYS A 116 -10.48 32.55 -6.33
CA LYS A 116 -11.61 32.18 -5.47
C LYS A 116 -12.48 33.38 -5.11
#